data_AF-A0A938CZS0-F1
#
_entry.id   AF-A0A938CZS0-F1
#
_cell.length_a   1.000
_cell.length_b   1.000
_cell.length_c   1.000
_cell.angle_alpha   90.00
_cell.angle_beta   90.00
_cell.angle_gamma   90.00
#
_symmetry.space_group_name_H-M   'P 1'
#
loop_
_entity.id
_entity.type
_entity.pdbx_description
1 polymer ?
#
loop_
_entity_poly.entity_id
_entity_poly.type
_entity_poly.pdbx_seq_one_letter_code
_entity_poly.pdbx_strand_id
1 'polypeptide(L)'
;MTSPATPYPSGSAAFPHRDLLGVGGLAPHEILYLLDEAEQWVEFNRLSQKHDDRLAGLTVINAFFENSTRTLLSFEIAGKRLG
;
A
#
# COMPACT_ATOMS: atom_id res chain seq x y z
N MET A 1 -8.04 4.94 28.65
CA MET A 1 -8.45 5.12 27.25
C MET A 1 -7.88 3.96 26.47
N THR A 2 -8.70 2.93 26.23
CA THR A 2 -8.29 1.68 25.58
C THR A 2 -8.16 1.95 24.08
N SER A 3 -6.95 1.82 23.53
CA SER A 3 -6.77 1.76 22.08
C SER A 3 -7.64 0.60 21.56
N PRO A 4 -8.45 0.76 20.49
CA PRO A 4 -9.13 -0.39 19.92
C PRO A 4 -8.07 -1.40 19.50
N ALA A 5 -8.22 -2.65 19.93
CA ALA A 5 -7.36 -3.73 19.47
C ALA A 5 -7.58 -3.85 17.96
N THR A 6 -6.55 -3.61 17.17
CA THR A 6 -6.61 -3.79 15.71
C THR A 6 -6.92 -5.25 15.39
N PRO A 7 -7.76 -5.54 14.38
CA PRO A 7 -8.25 -6.89 14.10
C PRO A 7 -7.22 -7.79 13.39
N TYR A 8 -5.95 -7.36 13.34
CA TYR A 8 -4.83 -8.06 12.70
C TYR A 8 -3.61 -8.08 13.63
N PRO A 9 -2.74 -9.10 13.52
CA PRO A 9 -1.51 -9.19 14.31
C PRO A 9 -0.53 -8.05 13.96
N SER A 10 0.45 -7.79 14.83
CA SER A 10 1.41 -6.70 14.62
C SER A 10 2.57 -7.08 13.68
N GLY A 11 3.17 -6.07 13.05
CA GLY A 11 4.37 -6.23 12.21
C GLY A 11 4.09 -7.02 10.93
N SER A 12 5.08 -7.78 10.46
CA SER A 12 4.95 -8.56 9.21
C SER A 12 3.89 -9.66 9.27
N ALA A 13 3.43 -10.06 10.45
CA ALA A 13 2.34 -11.01 10.58
C ALA A 13 1.00 -10.45 10.06
N ALA A 14 0.83 -9.11 10.00
CA ALA A 14 -0.39 -8.47 9.49
C ALA A 14 -0.60 -8.70 7.99
N PHE A 15 0.51 -8.86 7.26
CA PHE A 15 0.55 -9.16 5.84
C PHE A 15 1.85 -9.94 5.54
N PRO A 16 1.85 -11.28 5.70
CA PRO A 16 3.05 -12.11 5.56
C PRO A 16 3.44 -12.39 4.11
N HIS A 17 2.64 -11.94 3.14
CA HIS A 17 2.86 -12.20 1.72
C HIS A 17 3.97 -11.30 1.18
N ARG A 18 4.94 -11.92 0.51
CA ARG A 18 5.96 -11.20 -0.25
C ARG A 18 5.40 -10.61 -1.55
N ASP A 19 4.53 -11.36 -2.22
CA ASP A 19 3.96 -11.05 -3.53
C ASP A 19 2.43 -11.00 -3.45
N LEU A 20 1.78 -10.05 -4.14
CA LEU A 20 0.32 -9.93 -4.22
C LEU A 20 -0.16 -10.24 -5.64
N LEU A 21 -0.47 -11.52 -5.90
CA LEU A 21 -0.90 -12.02 -7.23
C LEU A 21 -2.43 -11.97 -7.42
N GLY A 22 -3.19 -11.79 -6.34
CA GLY A 22 -4.65 -11.73 -6.34
C GLY A 22 -5.21 -11.69 -4.93
N VAL A 23 -6.50 -11.38 -4.80
CA VAL A 23 -7.15 -11.21 -3.49
C VAL A 23 -7.77 -12.49 -2.92
N GLY A 24 -7.95 -13.53 -3.75
CA GLY A 24 -8.67 -14.75 -3.33
C GLY A 24 -7.95 -15.59 -2.26
N GLY A 25 -6.64 -15.40 -2.09
CA GLY A 25 -5.85 -16.07 -1.05
C GLY A 25 -5.70 -15.27 0.25
N LEU A 26 -6.25 -14.05 0.31
CA LEU A 26 -6.10 -13.21 1.50
C LEU A 26 -7.07 -13.62 2.60
N ALA A 27 -6.57 -13.71 3.82
CA ALA A 27 -7.39 -13.83 5.00
C ALA A 27 -8.13 -12.50 5.26
N PRO A 28 -9.32 -12.52 5.89
CA PRO A 28 -10.08 -11.30 6.15
C PRO A 28 -9.30 -10.22 6.92
N HIS A 29 -8.45 -10.61 7.87
CA HIS A 29 -7.65 -9.66 8.64
C HIS A 29 -6.55 -8.98 7.81
N GLU A 30 -6.02 -9.66 6.80
CA GLU A 30 -5.00 -9.11 5.88
C GLU A 30 -5.64 -8.04 4.99
N ILE A 31 -6.89 -8.25 4.56
CA ILE A 31 -7.66 -7.25 3.81
C ILE A 31 -7.93 -6.02 4.69
N LEU A 32 -8.36 -6.23 5.94
CA LEU A 32 -8.58 -5.14 6.89
C LEU A 32 -7.31 -4.34 7.15
N TYR A 33 -6.18 -5.03 7.31
CA TYR A 33 -4.87 -4.38 7.44
C TYR A 33 -4.54 -3.49 6.24
N LEU A 34 -4.70 -3.99 5.00
CA LEU A 34 -4.46 -3.19 3.79
C LEU A 34 -5.38 -1.97 3.68
N LEU A 35 -6.64 -2.10 4.09
CA LEU A 35 -7.61 -0.99 4.07
C LEU A 35 -7.27 0.08 5.12
N ASP A 36 -6.88 -0.33 6.33
CA ASP A 36 -6.45 0.60 7.38
C ASP A 36 -5.15 1.33 7.01
N GLU A 37 -4.18 0.63 6.40
CA GLU A 37 -2.96 1.25 5.87
C GLU A 37 -3.30 2.25 4.75
N ALA A 38 -4.25 1.92 3.87
CA ALA A 38 -4.65 2.82 2.78
C ALA A 38 -5.24 4.14 3.29
N GLU A 39 -5.98 4.14 4.41
CA GLU A 39 -6.57 5.35 5.00
C GLU A 39 -5.49 6.37 5.42
N GLN A 40 -4.36 5.90 5.95
CA GLN A 40 -3.23 6.76 6.29
C GLN A 40 -2.67 7.48 5.06
N TRP A 41 -2.62 6.78 3.92
CA TRP A 41 -2.18 7.36 2.65
C TRP A 41 -3.20 8.31 2.03
N VAL A 42 -4.50 8.11 2.28
CA VAL A 42 -5.54 9.08 1.90
C VAL A 42 -5.30 10.41 2.59
N GLU A 43 -5.08 10.40 3.91
CA GLU A 43 -4.81 11.62 4.67
C GLU A 43 -3.48 12.26 4.28
N PHE A 44 -2.41 11.47 4.11
CA PHE A 44 -1.13 11.94 3.61
C PHE A 44 -1.27 12.67 2.26
N ASN A 45 -2.08 12.13 1.35
CA ASN A 45 -2.30 12.71 0.03
C ASN A 45 -3.06 14.05 0.04
N ARG A 46 -3.67 14.42 1.17
CA ARG A 46 -4.32 15.74 1.37
C ARG A 46 -3.35 16.80 1.86
N LEU A 47 -2.18 16.42 2.37
CA LEU A 47 -1.16 17.35 2.85
C LEU A 47 -0.52 18.13 1.68
N SER A 48 0.08 19.28 1.98
CA SER A 48 0.78 20.11 0.99
C SER A 48 2.10 19.48 0.54
N GLN A 49 2.80 18.79 1.46
CA GLN A 49 3.97 17.99 1.17
C GLN A 49 3.55 16.53 1.02
N LYS A 50 3.76 15.97 -0.18
CA LYS A 50 3.29 14.63 -0.57
C LYS A 50 4.47 13.72 -0.92
N HIS A 51 5.57 13.86 -0.20
CA HIS A 51 6.78 13.08 -0.39
C HIS A 51 7.17 12.40 0.93
N ASP A 52 7.44 11.11 0.84
CA ASP A 52 7.92 10.20 1.87
C ASP A 52 9.18 9.51 1.30
N ASP A 53 10.10 9.04 2.15
CA ASP A 53 11.40 8.48 1.74
C ASP A 53 11.48 6.94 1.88
N ARG A 54 10.37 6.25 2.13
CA ARG A 54 10.33 4.78 2.35
C ARG A 54 10.90 3.97 1.18
N LEU A 55 10.86 4.48 -0.04
CA LEU A 55 11.41 3.86 -1.26
C LEU A 55 12.68 4.55 -1.76
N ALA A 56 13.26 5.49 -1.00
CA ALA A 56 14.45 6.22 -1.42
C ALA A 56 15.61 5.26 -1.77
N GLY A 57 16.19 5.45 -2.96
CA GLY A 57 17.27 4.60 -3.48
C GLY A 57 16.82 3.26 -4.07
N LEU A 58 15.52 2.95 -4.07
CA LEU A 58 14.96 1.79 -4.74
C LEU A 58 14.46 2.16 -6.14
N THR A 59 14.48 1.19 -7.07
CA THR A 59 13.89 1.34 -8.40
C THR A 59 12.60 0.51 -8.48
N VAL A 60 11.48 1.17 -8.74
CA VAL A 60 10.18 0.52 -8.97
C VAL A 60 9.94 0.37 -10.46
N ILE A 61 9.68 -0.85 -10.93
CA ILE A 61 9.47 -1.16 -12.35
C ILE A 61 8.00 -1.50 -12.60
N ASN A 62 7.34 -0.72 -13.45
CA ASN A 62 5.97 -0.98 -13.91
C ASN A 62 6.00 -1.75 -15.25
N ALA A 63 5.80 -3.07 -15.21
CA ALA A 63 5.80 -3.92 -16.41
C ALA A 63 4.37 -4.23 -16.89
N PHE A 64 3.85 -3.44 -17.83
CA PHE A 64 2.54 -3.64 -18.46
C PHE A 64 2.70 -4.14 -19.90
N PHE A 65 2.18 -5.34 -20.19
CA PHE A 65 2.19 -5.93 -21.53
C PHE A 65 0.95 -5.58 -22.36
N GLU A 66 -0.04 -4.96 -21.71
CA GLU A 66 -1.29 -4.50 -22.31
C GLU A 66 -1.59 -3.08 -21.82
N ASN A 67 -2.29 -2.29 -22.65
CA ASN A 67 -2.60 -0.90 -22.33
C ASN A 67 -3.57 -0.81 -21.14
N SER A 68 -3.13 -0.22 -20.02
CA SER A 68 -3.99 0.12 -18.89
C SER A 68 -3.61 1.46 -18.26
N THR A 69 -4.18 2.54 -18.78
CA THR A 69 -3.84 3.92 -18.38
C THR A 69 -4.06 4.18 -16.88
N ARG A 70 -5.20 3.74 -16.34
CA ARG A 70 -5.53 4.02 -14.93
C ARG A 70 -4.61 3.28 -13.97
N THR A 71 -4.32 2.02 -14.25
CA THR A 71 -3.47 1.19 -13.39
C THR A 71 -2.02 1.66 -13.45
N LEU A 72 -1.48 1.92 -14.65
CA LEU A 72 -0.13 2.44 -14.79
C LEU A 72 0.04 3.75 -14.01
N LEU A 73 -0.86 4.72 -14.24
CA LEU A 73 -0.80 6.01 -13.60
C LEU A 73 -0.92 5.90 -12.07
N SER A 74 -1.76 5.03 -11.54
CA SER A 74 -1.88 4.84 -10.09
C SER A 74 -0.58 4.35 -9.46
N PHE A 75 0.11 3.39 -10.09
CA PHE A 75 1.39 2.88 -9.58
C PHE A 75 2.52 3.91 -9.74
N GLU A 76 2.57 4.65 -10.85
CA GLU A 76 3.57 5.72 -11.04
C GLU A 76 3.42 6.84 -10.00
N ILE A 77 2.19 7.26 -9.72
CA ILE A 77 1.92 8.29 -8.71
C ILE A 77 2.30 7.80 -7.32
N ALA A 78 1.95 6.55 -6.97
CA ALA A 78 2.29 5.98 -5.67
C ALA A 78 3.81 5.90 -5.49
N GLY A 79 4.54 5.38 -6.48
CA GLY A 79 6.01 5.31 -6.45
C GLY A 79 6.65 6.67 -6.21
N LYS A 80 6.28 7.69 -7.01
CA LYS A 80 6.81 9.07 -6.87
C LYS A 80 6.56 9.71 -5.50
N ARG A 81 5.50 9.31 -4.80
CA ARG A 81 5.15 9.87 -3.48
C ARG A 81 5.91 9.21 -2.35
N LEU A 82 6.32 7.95 -2.53
CA LEU A 82 6.96 7.14 -1.49
C LEU A 82 8.50 7.16 -1.54
N GLY A 83 9.10 7.79 -2.55
CA GLY A 83 10.55 7.94 -2.69
C GLY A 83 10.93 8.17 -4.14
#